data_AF-A0A9D2ST37-F1
#
_entry.id   AF-A0A9D2ST37-F1
#
_cell.length_a   1.000
_cell.length_b   1.000
_cell.length_c   1.000
_cell.angle_alpha   90.00
_cell.angle_beta   90.00
_cell.angle_gamma   90.00
#
_symmetry.space_group_name_H-M   'P 1'
#
loop_
_entity.id
_entity.type
_entity.pdbx_description
1 polymer ?
#
loop_
_entity_poly.entity_id
_entity_poly.type
_entity_poly.pdbx_seq_one_letter_code
_entity_poly.pdbx_strand_id
1 'polypeptide(L)'
;MCVLPDIVDVSYQQLDTEQENTPVQQWLMKNSWKYGFVLRYPADKSDITGIIYEPWHYRYVGKEAAAEIYENKLCLEEYLGIN
;
A
#
# COMPACT_ATOMS: atom_id res chain seq x y z
N MET A 1 -7.87 12.17 10.69
CA MET A 1 -7.98 12.26 9.22
C MET A 1 -7.34 11.00 8.64
N CYS A 2 -8.12 10.10 8.04
CA CYS A 2 -7.55 8.95 7.32
C CYS A 2 -7.26 9.41 5.90
N VAL A 3 -5.98 9.55 5.54
CA VAL A 3 -5.59 9.95 4.17
C VAL A 3 -5.37 8.67 3.37
N LEU A 4 -6.04 8.58 2.22
CA LEU A 4 -5.93 7.52 1.22
C LEU A 4 -5.46 8.17 -0.09
N PRO A 5 -4.14 8.47 -0.23
CA PRO A 5 -3.66 9.06 -1.46
C PRO A 5 -3.41 7.98 -2.51
N ASP A 6 -3.83 8.28 -3.73
CA ASP A 6 -3.29 7.65 -4.93
C ASP A 6 -2.01 8.40 -5.32
N ILE A 7 -0.89 7.69 -5.36
CA ILE A 7 0.41 8.24 -5.73
C ILE A 7 0.80 7.63 -7.07
N VAL A 8 1.27 8.46 -7.99
CA VAL A 8 1.69 8.06 -9.34
C VAL A 8 3.03 8.68 -9.70
N ASP A 9 3.81 8.01 -10.56
CA ASP A 9 5.04 8.57 -11.10
C ASP A 9 4.76 9.77 -12.01
N VAL A 10 5.54 10.85 -11.89
CA VAL A 10 5.35 12.06 -12.73
C VAL A 10 5.43 11.77 -14.23
N SER A 11 6.17 10.73 -14.63
CA SER A 11 6.32 10.29 -16.01
C SER A 11 5.25 9.29 -16.47
N TYR A 12 4.45 8.75 -15.53
CA TYR A 12 3.41 7.76 -15.80
C TYR A 12 2.22 7.97 -14.85
N GLN A 13 1.14 8.57 -15.37
CA GLN A 13 -0.01 9.02 -14.57
C GLN A 13 -1.22 8.06 -14.64
N GLN A 14 -1.08 6.89 -15.27
CA GLN A 14 -2.17 5.90 -15.34
C GLN A 14 -2.30 5.15 -14.02
N LEU A 15 -3.53 4.79 -13.66
CA LEU A 15 -3.85 3.99 -12.48
C LEU A 15 -4.08 2.53 -12.91
N ASP A 16 -2.99 1.88 -13.29
CA ASP A 16 -2.96 0.47 -13.66
C ASP A 16 -1.72 -0.23 -13.09
N THR A 17 -1.62 -1.54 -13.32
CA THR A 17 -0.59 -2.38 -12.70
C THR A 17 0.82 -1.97 -13.10
N GLU A 18 1.01 -1.30 -14.25
CA GLU A 18 2.32 -0.82 -14.70
C GLU A 18 2.95 0.22 -13.76
N GLN A 19 2.17 0.85 -12.89
CA GLN A 19 2.70 1.68 -11.81
C GLN A 19 3.76 0.94 -11.00
N GLU A 20 3.61 -0.36 -10.75
CA GLU A 20 4.57 -1.13 -9.95
C GLU A 20 5.98 -1.13 -10.55
N ASN A 21 6.08 -0.98 -11.87
CA ASN A 21 7.36 -0.97 -12.60
C ASN A 21 8.05 0.40 -12.55
N THR A 22 7.34 1.44 -12.10
CA THR A 22 7.91 2.80 -12.00
C THR A 22 8.91 2.91 -10.85
N PRO A 23 9.96 3.74 -10.98
CA PRO A 23 10.90 4.00 -9.89
C PRO A 23 10.23 4.54 -8.63
N VAL A 24 9.18 5.36 -8.78
CA VAL A 24 8.41 5.92 -7.66
C VAL A 24 7.74 4.80 -6.84
N GLN A 25 7.01 3.89 -7.47
CA GLN A 25 6.36 2.81 -6.71
C GLN A 25 7.34 1.81 -6.13
N GLN A 26 8.39 1.45 -6.88
CA GLN A 26 9.45 0.58 -6.35
C GLN A 26 10.10 1.15 -5.08
N TRP A 27 10.22 2.48 -5.00
CA TRP A 27 10.68 3.14 -3.78
C TRP A 27 9.62 3.12 -2.68
N LEU A 28 8.36 3.45 -3.00
CA LEU A 28 7.27 3.51 -2.02
C LEU A 28 7.00 2.13 -1.40
N MET A 29 6.88 1.06 -2.19
CA MET A 29 6.67 -0.30 -1.70
C MET A 29 7.76 -0.76 -0.70
N LYS A 30 8.98 -0.23 -0.80
CA LYS A 30 10.11 -0.57 0.09
C LYS A 30 10.24 0.38 1.28
N ASN A 31 9.66 1.58 1.23
CA ASN A 31 9.97 2.66 2.18
C ASN A 31 8.77 3.37 2.80
N SER A 32 7.57 3.28 2.23
CA SER A 32 6.38 4.03 2.68
C SER A 32 6.07 3.80 4.15
N TRP A 33 6.29 2.57 4.64
CA TRP A 33 6.03 2.16 6.02
C TRP A 33 6.84 2.98 7.03
N LYS A 34 8.05 3.42 6.67
CA LYS A 34 8.92 4.29 7.51
C LYS A 34 8.25 5.63 7.81
N TYR A 35 7.29 6.03 6.99
CA TYR A 35 6.55 7.27 7.08
C TYR A 35 5.10 7.07 7.52
N GLY A 36 4.72 5.85 7.92
CA GLY A 36 3.38 5.53 8.41
C GLY A 36 2.37 5.15 7.32
N PHE A 37 2.84 4.84 6.10
CA PHE A 37 1.99 4.44 4.98
C PHE A 37 2.20 2.98 4.60
N VAL A 38 1.10 2.29 4.30
CA VAL A 38 1.12 0.91 3.78
C VAL A 38 0.51 0.87 2.38
N LEU A 39 1.00 -0.03 1.54
CA LEU A 39 0.34 -0.39 0.29
C LEU A 39 -0.98 -1.06 0.66
N ARG A 40 -2.10 -0.44 0.30
CA ARG A 40 -3.39 -0.79 0.89
C ARG A 40 -4.00 -2.05 0.30
N TYR A 41 -3.78 -2.27 -1.00
CA TYR A 41 -4.30 -3.43 -1.74
C TYR A 41 -3.16 -4.15 -2.47
N PRO A 42 -2.39 -5.01 -1.77
CA PRO A 42 -1.33 -5.80 -2.38
C PRO A 42 -1.90 -7.00 -3.17
N ALA A 43 -1.16 -7.44 -4.19
CA ALA A 43 -1.63 -8.44 -5.16
C ALA A 43 -1.95 -9.82 -4.56
N ASP A 44 -1.28 -10.20 -3.47
CA ASP A 44 -1.44 -11.48 -2.80
C ASP A 44 -2.54 -11.50 -1.72
N LYS A 45 -3.29 -10.41 -1.57
CA LYS A 45 -4.31 -10.25 -0.51
C LYS A 45 -5.70 -9.87 -1.03
N SER A 46 -5.95 -9.91 -2.34
CA SER A 46 -7.24 -9.51 -2.91
C SER A 46 -8.44 -10.31 -2.37
N ASP A 47 -8.24 -11.58 -2.01
CA ASP A 47 -9.30 -12.41 -1.40
C ASP A 47 -9.68 -11.95 0.03
N ILE A 48 -8.78 -11.23 0.71
CA ILE A 48 -8.97 -10.73 2.08
C ILE A 48 -9.47 -9.28 2.05
N THR A 49 -8.82 -8.44 1.24
CA THR A 49 -9.18 -7.01 1.15
C THR A 49 -10.49 -6.79 0.37
N GLY A 50 -10.89 -7.77 -0.45
CA GLY A 50 -12.02 -7.66 -1.37
C GLY A 50 -11.77 -6.72 -2.56
N ILE A 51 -10.54 -6.21 -2.71
CA ILE A 51 -10.15 -5.25 -3.73
C ILE A 51 -8.96 -5.81 -4.51
N ILE A 52 -8.97 -5.59 -5.82
CA ILE A 52 -7.89 -6.00 -6.72
C ILE A 52 -6.58 -5.28 -6.37
N TYR A 53 -5.47 -5.73 -6.95
CA TYR A 53 -4.18 -5.08 -6.79
C TYR A 53 -4.21 -3.62 -7.28
N GLU A 54 -3.83 -2.69 -6.40
CA GLU A 54 -3.73 -1.26 -6.71
C GLU A 54 -2.35 -0.73 -6.26
N PRO A 55 -1.29 -0.86 -7.09
CA PRO A 55 0.06 -0.42 -6.75
C PRO A 55 0.20 1.07 -6.42
N TRP A 56 -0.77 1.89 -6.81
CA TRP A 56 -0.80 3.33 -6.56
C TRP A 56 -1.47 3.72 -5.23
N HIS A 57 -2.22 2.80 -4.59
CA HIS A 57 -3.12 3.15 -3.49
C HIS A 57 -2.46 2.94 -2.10
N TYR A 58 -2.23 4.03 -1.39
CA TYR A 58 -1.61 4.00 -0.06
C TYR A 58 -2.59 4.40 1.04
N ARG A 59 -2.32 3.91 2.25
CA ARG A 59 -3.11 4.25 3.45
C ARG A 59 -2.20 4.68 4.58
N TYR A 60 -2.45 5.87 5.13
CA TYR A 60 -1.81 6.28 6.38
C TYR A 60 -2.44 5.54 7.57
N VAL A 61 -1.60 4.85 8.35
CA VAL A 61 -1.96 4.09 9.55
C VAL A 61 -1.14 4.49 10.79
N GLY A 62 -0.17 5.39 10.64
CA GLY A 62 0.80 5.73 11.69
C GLY A 62 2.05 4.87 11.62
N LYS A 63 3.17 5.38 12.13
CA LYS A 63 4.50 4.75 11.96
C LYS A 63 4.62 3.37 12.61
N GLU A 64 4.08 3.22 13.81
CA GLU A 64 4.14 1.97 14.59
C GLU A 64 3.36 0.87 13.86
N ALA A 65 2.08 1.10 13.59
CA ALA A 65 1.24 0.16 12.86
C ALA A 65 1.79 -0.16 11.46
N ALA A 66 2.31 0.83 10.72
CA ALA A 66 2.88 0.59 9.40
C ALA A 66 4.13 -0.30 9.45
N ALA A 67 4.98 -0.15 10.48
CA ALA A 67 6.13 -1.01 10.70
C ALA A 67 5.70 -2.44 10.98
N GLU A 68 4.75 -2.65 11.89
CA GLU A 68 4.23 -3.98 12.22
C GLU A 68 3.59 -4.66 11.01
N ILE A 69 2.78 -3.94 10.24
CA ILE A 69 2.15 -4.43 9.00
C ILE A 69 3.23 -4.86 7.99
N TYR A 70 4.25 -4.03 7.80
CA TYR A 70 5.33 -4.31 6.84
C TYR A 70 6.19 -5.50 7.27
N GLU A 71 6.61 -5.57 8.53
CA GLU A 71 7.47 -6.63 9.07
C GLU A 71 6.77 -7.99 9.04
N ASN A 72 5.47 -8.02 9.31
CA ASN A 72 4.67 -9.25 9.33
C ASN A 72 4.00 -9.56 7.99
N LYS A 73 4.19 -8.74 6.95
CA LYS A 73 3.59 -8.90 5.60
C LYS A 73 2.06 -9.04 5.65
N LEU A 74 1.43 -8.18 6.45
CA LEU A 74 -0.02 -8.17 6.65
C LEU A 74 -0.70 -7.19 5.68
N CYS A 75 -1.98 -7.39 5.41
CA CYS A 75 -2.88 -6.31 5.02
C CYS A 75 -3.52 -5.66 6.27
N LEU A 76 -4.30 -4.59 6.06
CA LEU A 76 -4.91 -3.85 7.17
C LEU A 76 -5.97 -4.68 7.91
N GLU A 77 -6.74 -5.49 7.19
CA GLU A 77 -7.73 -6.43 7.74
C GLU A 77 -7.08 -7.43 8.70
N GLU A 78 -6.00 -8.07 8.26
CA GLU A 78 -5.24 -9.02 9.07
C GLU A 78 -4.66 -8.36 10.34
N TYR A 79 -4.15 -7.13 10.22
CA TYR A 79 -3.65 -6.36 11.36
C TYR A 79 -4.74 -6.00 12.39
N LEU A 80 -5.94 -5.66 11.91
CA LEU A 80 -7.07 -5.32 12.77
C LEU A 80 -7.79 -6.56 13.33
N GLY A 81 -7.49 -7.75 12.82
CA GLY A 81 -8.15 -8.99 13.21
C GLY A 81 -9.62 -9.05 12.77
N ILE A 82 -9.95 -8.38 11.66
CA ILE A 82 -11.31 -8.32 11.12
C ILE A 82 -11.36 -8.97 9.74
N ASN A 83 -12.36 -9.83 9.53
CA ASN A 83 -12.80 -10.37 8.25
C ASN A 83 -14.32 -10.29 8.20
#